data_AF-A0A062UTZ3-F1
#
_entry.id   AF-A0A062UTZ3-F1
#
_cell.length_a   1.000
_cell.length_b   1.000
_cell.length_c   1.000
_cell.angle_alpha   90.00
_cell.angle_beta   90.00
_cell.angle_gamma   90.00
#
_symmetry.space_group_name_H-M   'P 1'
#
loop_
_entity.id
_entity.type
_entity.pdbx_description
1 polymer ?
#
loop_
_entity_poly.entity_id
_entity_poly.type
_entity_poly.pdbx_seq_one_letter_code
_entity_poly.pdbx_strand_id
1 'polypeptide(L)' 'MPVWKYTNKNVTKEEAEKSLAAIISACFHCETHSDGCPISKTAGEIKGIMEMEKR' A
#
# COMPACT_ATOMS: atom_id res chain seq x y z
N MET A 1 -10.51 -1.31 -12.25
CA MET A 1 -10.24 -1.38 -10.81
C MET A 1 -9.16 -2.40 -10.56
N PRO A 2 -8.09 -2.03 -9.86
CA PRO A 2 -7.01 -2.95 -9.52
C PRO A 2 -7.51 -4.01 -8.53
N VAL A 3 -6.93 -5.20 -8.64
CA VAL A 3 -7.30 -6.36 -7.82
C VAL A 3 -6.22 -6.57 -6.77
N TRP A 4 -6.62 -6.72 -5.51
CA TRP A 4 -5.68 -7.08 -4.45
C TRP A 4 -5.29 -8.55 -4.56
N LYS A 5 -4.02 -8.82 -4.87
CA LYS A 5 -3.50 -10.17 -5.19
C LYS A 5 -3.75 -11.23 -4.12
N TYR A 6 -3.94 -10.84 -2.86
CA TYR A 6 -4.13 -11.79 -1.75
C TYR A 6 -5.59 -12.19 -1.50
N THR A 7 -6.55 -11.38 -1.97
CA THR A 7 -7.98 -11.63 -1.74
C THR A 7 -8.78 -11.74 -3.03
N ASN A 8 -8.16 -11.43 -4.18
CA ASN A 8 -8.81 -11.27 -5.48
C ASN A 8 -9.99 -10.29 -5.47
N LYS A 9 -10.07 -9.41 -4.47
CA LYS A 9 -11.09 -8.37 -4.38
C LYS A 9 -10.67 -7.15 -5.18
N ASN A 10 -11.64 -6.55 -5.84
CA ASN A 10 -11.50 -5.23 -6.41
C ASN A 10 -11.28 -4.23 -5.28
N VAL A 11 -10.28 -3.36 -5.44
CA VAL A 11 -9.99 -2.28 -4.51
C VAL A 11 -10.22 -0.96 -5.22
N THR A 12 -11.01 -0.08 -4.60
CA THR A 12 -11.18 1.28 -5.06
C THR A 12 -9.98 2.15 -4.67
N LYS A 13 -9.76 3.25 -5.39
CA LYS A 13 -8.77 4.26 -5.01
C LYS A 13 -8.91 4.74 -3.56
N GLU A 14 -10.15 4.99 -3.13
CA GLU A 14 -10.45 5.47 -1.78
C GLU A 14 -10.07 4.44 -0.70
N GLU A 15 -10.36 3.17 -0.92
CA GLU A 15 -9.94 2.09 -0.02
C GLU A 15 -8.42 1.95 0.04
N ALA A 16 -7.74 2.06 -1.12
CA ALA A 16 -6.28 2.02 -1.18
C ALA A 16 -5.64 3.22 -0.42
N GLU A 17 -6.19 4.43 -0.58
CA GLU A 17 -5.72 5.63 0.12
C GLU A 17 -5.89 5.53 1.64
N LYS A 18 -7.07 5.07 2.10
CA LYS A 18 -7.33 4.82 3.53
C LYS A 18 -6.39 3.77 4.11
N SER A 19 -6.15 2.69 3.38
CA SER A 19 -5.22 1.64 3.79
C SER A 19 -3.78 2.15 3.87
N LEU A 20 -3.32 2.90 2.87
CA LEU A 20 -1.98 3.49 2.84
C LEU A 20 -1.77 4.44 4.03
N ALA A 21 -2.74 5.30 4.33
CA ALA A 21 -2.68 6.21 5.46
C ALA A 21 -2.54 5.45 6.79
N ALA A 22 -3.34 4.40 7.00
CA ALA A 22 -3.28 3.58 8.21
C ALA A 22 -1.91 2.89 8.38
N ILE A 23 -1.35 2.34 7.30
CA ILE A 23 -0.01 1.71 7.31
C ILE A 23 1.08 2.72 7.65
N ILE A 24 1.05 3.90 7.01
CA ILE A 24 2.03 4.97 7.26
C ILE A 24 1.93 5.48 8.69
N SER A 25 0.72 5.66 9.22
CA SER A 25 0.52 6.07 10.63
C SER A 25 1.00 5.02 11.64
N ALA A 26 1.00 3.74 11.28
CA ALA A 26 1.56 2.67 12.10
C ALA A 26 3.10 2.57 12.01
N CYS A 27 3.75 3.40 11.17
CA CYS A 27 5.20 3.41 11.04
C CYS A 27 5.87 3.83 12.36
N PHE A 28 6.89 3.08 12.78
CA PHE A 28 7.71 3.41 13.95
C PHE A 28 8.78 4.47 13.66
N HIS A 29 8.69 5.17 12.53
CA HIS A 29 9.63 6.22 12.10
C HIS A 29 11.08 5.75 12.07
N CYS A 30 11.31 4.55 11.51
CA CYS A 30 12.65 3.98 11.38
C CYS A 30 13.54 4.86 10.49
N GLU A 31 14.78 5.11 10.92
CA GLU A 31 15.74 5.97 10.20
C GLU A 31 16.12 5.41 8.83
N THR A 32 16.06 4.09 8.64
CA THR A 32 16.41 3.42 7.38
C THR A 32 15.19 2.67 6.84
N HIS A 33 14.49 3.28 5.88
CA HIS A 33 13.43 2.62 5.11
C HIS A 33 14.07 1.68 4.07
N SER A 34 14.54 0.53 4.52
CA SER A 34 14.98 -0.54 3.62
C SER A 34 13.78 -1.34 3.11
N ASP A 35 13.95 -2.03 1.98
CA ASP A 35 12.96 -2.98 1.43
C ASP A 35 12.70 -4.18 2.36
N GLY A 36 13.52 -4.34 3.40
CA GLY A 36 13.32 -5.32 4.47
C GLY A 36 12.27 -4.90 5.51
N CYS A 37 11.85 -3.63 5.54
CA CYS A 37 10.83 -3.15 6.48
C CYS A 37 9.43 -3.63 6.04
N PRO A 38 8.71 -4.43 6.85
CA PRO A 38 7.37 -4.93 6.48
C PRO A 38 6.36 -3.81 6.21
N ILE A 39 6.44 -2.70 6.94
CA ILE A 39 5.57 -1.52 6.76
C ILE A 39 5.88 -0.85 5.42
N SER A 40 7.16 -0.63 5.12
CA SER A 40 7.58 -0.03 3.84
C SER A 40 7.17 -0.89 2.66
N LYS A 41 7.39 -2.21 2.74
CA LYS A 41 7.00 -3.17 1.70
C LYS A 41 5.49 -3.13 1.46
N THR A 42 4.69 -3.17 2.52
CA THR A 42 3.22 -3.13 2.40
C THR A 42 2.74 -1.80 1.82
N ALA A 43 3.31 -0.68 2.26
CA ALA A 43 3.00 0.63 1.69
C ALA A 43 3.34 0.72 0.20
N GLY A 44 4.46 0.12 -0.22
CA GLY A 44 4.86 0.01 -1.63
C GLY A 44 3.86 -0.81 -2.46
N GLU A 45 3.41 -1.95 -1.95
CA GLU A 45 2.40 -2.77 -2.63
C GLU A 45 1.08 -2.00 -2.81
N ILE A 46 0.63 -1.25 -1.81
CA ILE A 46 -0.60 -0.44 -1.89
C ILE A 46 -0.43 0.73 -2.87
N LYS A 47 0.73 1.41 -2.89
CA LYS A 47 1.02 2.45 -3.89
C LYS A 47 0.96 1.90 -5.32
N GLY A 48 1.44 0.67 -5.53
CA GLY A 48 1.34 -0.01 -6.82
C GLY A 48 -0.10 -0.15 -7.32
N ILE A 49 -1.05 -0.46 -6.44
CA ILE A 49 -2.49 -0.50 -6.76
C ILE A 49 -2.96 0.85 -7.32
N MET A 50 -2.59 1.94 -6.64
CA MET A 50 -3.01 3.31 -6.99
C MET A 50 -2.39 3.79 -8.32
N GLU A 51 -1.20 3.31 -8.67
CA GLU A 51 -0.52 3.63 -9.92
C GLU A 51 -1.06 2.82 -11.10
N MET A 52 -1.55 1.60 -10.87
CA MET A 52 -2.17 0.75 -11.90
C MET A 52 -3.52 1.29 -12.41
N GLU A 53 -4.19 2.19 -11.68
CA GLU A 53 -5.38 2.90 -12.19
C GLU A 53 -5.06 3.99 -13.22
N LYS A 54 -3.78 4.39 -13.37
CA LYS A 54 -3.36 5.43 -14.33
C LYS A 54 -2.95 4.89 -15.71
N ARG A 55 -2.98 3.58 -15.93
CA ARG A 55 -2.70 2.93 -17.22
C ARG A 55 -3.97 2.38 -17.85
#